data_AF-A0A147B924-F1
#
_entry.id   AF-A0A147B924-F1
#
_cell.length_a   1.000
_cell.length_b   1.000
_cell.length_c   1.000
_cell.angle_alpha   90.00
_cell.angle_beta   90.00
_cell.angle_gamma   90.00
#
_symmetry.space_group_name_H-M   'P 1'
#
loop_
_entity.id
_entity.type
_entity.pdbx_description
1 polymer ?
#
loop_
_entity_poly.entity_id
_entity_poly.type
_entity_poly.pdbx_seq_one_letter_code
_entity_poly.pdbx_strand_id
1 'polypeptide(L)'
;VDGTTCLRPITGRLTEEISEGGILLEYDYFLHPVQEKVKIVATDYGSYAILHFCAWSVPESGLCPPEATHVTVLVRHRMDDVTSERILTDLRRICVKKITLIEQDGNATCPLHSYMEVTGGRTPCSRNREVF
;
A
#
# COMPACT_ATOMS: atom_id res chain seq x y z
N VAL A 1 6.01 14.61 26.37
CA VAL A 1 5.01 13.53 26.56
C VAL A 1 5.59 12.33 25.86
N ASP A 2 6.38 11.55 26.61
CA ASP A 2 7.00 10.32 26.13
C ASP A 2 5.94 9.23 26.05
N GLY A 3 5.81 8.61 24.87
CA GLY A 3 4.85 7.54 24.65
C GLY A 3 4.65 7.25 23.18
N THR A 4 5.64 6.63 22.53
CA THR A 4 5.41 5.89 21.27
C THR A 4 4.56 4.66 21.58
N THR A 5 3.27 4.86 21.80
CA THR A 5 2.29 3.78 21.88
C THR A 5 2.07 3.25 20.47
N CYS A 6 2.79 2.20 20.13
CA CYS A 6 2.50 1.44 18.93
C CYS A 6 1.09 0.85 19.02
N LEU A 7 0.30 1.06 17.98
CA LEU A 7 -0.92 0.31 17.78
C LEU A 7 -0.57 -1.16 17.53
N ARG A 8 -1.44 -2.07 17.97
CA ARG A 8 -1.28 -3.48 17.64
C ARG A 8 -1.36 -3.67 16.12
N PRO A 9 -0.62 -4.63 15.55
CA PRO A 9 -0.74 -4.95 14.14
C PRO A 9 -2.19 -5.27 13.80
N ILE A 10 -2.68 -4.69 12.72
CA ILE A 10 -3.99 -5.05 12.15
C ILE A 10 -3.74 -6.24 11.23
N THR A 11 -4.44 -7.33 11.50
CA THR A 11 -4.37 -8.55 10.69
C THR A 11 -5.64 -8.66 9.86
N GLY A 12 -5.49 -8.99 8.58
CA GLY A 12 -6.60 -9.13 7.65
C GLY A 12 -6.29 -10.10 6.53
N ARG A 13 -7.25 -10.19 5.60
CA ARG A 13 -7.15 -10.93 4.35
C ARG A 13 -6.92 -9.97 3.19
N LEU A 14 -6.12 -10.43 2.23
CA LEU A 14 -5.88 -9.75 0.98
C LEU A 14 -6.43 -10.60 -0.16
N THR A 15 -7.24 -10.02 -1.03
CA THR A 15 -7.78 -10.68 -2.23
C THR A 15 -7.46 -9.85 -3.47
N GLU A 16 -6.96 -10.47 -4.53
CA GLU A 16 -6.74 -9.78 -5.82
C GLU A 16 -8.08 -9.57 -6.55
N GLU A 17 -8.33 -8.35 -7.00
CA GLU A 17 -9.52 -8.00 -7.78
C GLU A 17 -9.17 -8.00 -9.28
N ILE A 18 -9.54 -9.09 -9.96
CA ILE A 18 -9.15 -9.42 -11.34
C ILE A 18 -9.62 -8.36 -12.36
N SER A 19 -10.71 -7.65 -12.09
CA SER A 19 -11.32 -6.72 -13.05
C SER A 19 -10.67 -5.34 -13.13
N GLU A 20 -9.91 -4.91 -12.10
CA GLU A 20 -9.39 -3.53 -12.02
C GLU A 20 -7.91 -3.41 -11.64
N GLY A 21 -7.20 -4.53 -11.49
CA GLY A 21 -5.81 -4.54 -11.01
C GLY A 21 -5.69 -4.01 -9.58
N GLY A 22 -6.78 -4.15 -8.81
CA GLY A 22 -6.90 -3.71 -7.44
C GLY A 22 -6.69 -4.85 -6.45
N ILE A 23 -6.57 -4.48 -5.20
CA ILE A 23 -6.47 -5.36 -4.05
C ILE A 23 -7.62 -5.01 -3.12
N LEU A 24 -8.39 -6.00 -2.71
CA LEU A 24 -9.36 -5.88 -1.63
C LEU A 24 -8.68 -6.28 -0.32
N LEU A 25 -8.58 -5.33 0.60
CA LEU A 25 -8.17 -5.57 1.97
C LEU A 25 -9.40 -5.76 2.84
N GLU A 26 -9.43 -6.82 3.63
CA GLU A 26 -10.50 -7.12 4.56
C GLU A 26 -9.90 -7.33 5.95
N TYR A 27 -10.25 -6.50 6.92
CA TYR A 27 -9.69 -6.60 8.27
C TYR A 27 -10.67 -6.11 9.33
N ASP A 28 -10.45 -6.53 10.58
CA ASP A 28 -11.25 -6.07 11.72
C ASP A 28 -10.52 -4.93 12.43
N TYR A 29 -11.17 -3.77 12.52
CA TYR A 29 -10.70 -2.62 13.28
C TYR A 29 -11.65 -2.33 14.44
N PHE A 30 -11.21 -2.54 15.68
CA PHE A 30 -12.05 -2.41 16.88
C PHE A 30 -13.41 -3.13 16.76
N LEU A 31 -13.40 -4.40 16.32
CA LEU A 31 -14.60 -5.23 16.09
C LEU A 31 -15.52 -4.75 14.96
N HIS A 32 -15.08 -3.79 14.15
CA HIS A 32 -15.80 -3.38 12.94
C HIS A 32 -15.10 -3.98 11.73
N PRO A 33 -15.80 -4.77 10.90
CA PRO A 33 -15.24 -5.27 9.66
C PRO A 33 -15.07 -4.11 8.68
N VAL A 34 -13.87 -3.98 8.14
CA VAL A 34 -13.50 -2.96 7.17
C VAL A 34 -13.13 -3.64 5.86
N GLN A 35 -13.62 -3.10 4.75
CA GLN A 35 -13.26 -3.49 3.40
C GLN A 35 -12.71 -2.28 2.65
N GLU A 36 -11.45 -2.35 2.23
CA GLU A 36 -10.78 -1.27 1.50
C GLU A 36 -10.34 -1.75 0.13
N LYS A 37 -10.75 -1.02 -0.90
CA LYS A 37 -10.24 -1.21 -2.26
C LYS A 37 -8.99 -0.36 -2.45
N VAL A 38 -7.87 -1.03 -2.64
CA VAL A 38 -6.56 -0.42 -2.86
C VAL A 38 -6.10 -0.68 -4.28
N LYS A 39 -5.73 0.36 -4.99
CA LYS A 39 -5.15 0.27 -6.33
C LYS A 39 -3.64 0.45 -6.26
N ILE A 40 -2.89 -0.47 -6.87
CA ILE A 40 -1.47 -0.26 -7.10
C ILE A 40 -1.34 0.61 -8.35
N VAL A 41 -0.88 1.85 -8.19
CA VAL A 41 -0.72 2.80 -9.31
C VAL A 41 0.66 2.72 -9.95
N ALA A 42 1.68 2.36 -9.17
CA ALA A 42 3.02 2.08 -9.67
C ALA A 42 3.76 1.17 -8.70
N THR A 43 4.59 0.27 -9.22
CA THR A 43 5.44 -0.63 -8.42
C THR A 43 6.53 -1.19 -9.31
N ASP A 44 7.72 -1.39 -8.75
CA ASP A 44 8.78 -2.18 -9.38
C ASP A 44 8.88 -3.59 -8.79
N TYR A 45 7.98 -3.93 -7.87
CA TYR A 45 7.92 -5.18 -7.09
C TYR A 45 9.16 -5.49 -6.23
N GLY A 46 10.25 -4.74 -6.37
CA GLY A 46 11.53 -4.97 -5.72
C GLY A 46 11.87 -3.96 -4.62
N SER A 47 11.49 -2.70 -4.80
CA SER A 47 11.93 -1.59 -3.94
C SER A 47 10.78 -0.73 -3.45
N TYR A 48 9.78 -0.43 -4.28
CA TYR A 48 8.66 0.44 -3.89
C TYR A 48 7.31 0.02 -4.48
N ALA A 49 6.25 0.50 -3.84
CA ALA A 49 4.90 0.50 -4.38
C ALA A 49 4.19 1.80 -4.01
N ILE A 50 3.42 2.36 -4.94
CA ILE A 50 2.53 3.49 -4.72
C ILE A 50 1.11 2.94 -4.73
N LEU A 51 0.45 3.09 -3.58
CA LEU A 51 -0.93 2.68 -3.36
C LEU A 51 -1.83 3.90 -3.43
N HIS A 52 -2.98 3.72 -4.05
CA HIS A 52 -4.06 4.69 -4.11
C HIS A 52 -5.33 4.05 -3.57
N PHE A 53 -5.98 4.67 -2.60
CA PHE A 53 -7.29 4.21 -2.12
C PHE A 53 -8.22 5.39 -1.87
N CYS A 54 -9.52 5.10 -1.89
CA CYS A 54 -10.57 6.08 -1.68
C CYS A 54 -11.29 5.77 -0.36
N ALA A 55 -11.26 6.70 0.60
CA ALA A 55 -11.89 6.49 1.90
C ALA A 55 -13.43 6.42 1.80
N TRP A 56 -14.01 7.19 0.87
CA TRP A 56 -15.43 7.17 0.58
C TRP A 56 -15.68 7.65 -0.85
N SER A 57 -16.67 7.07 -1.52
CA SER A 57 -17.08 7.47 -2.87
C SER A 57 -18.43 8.16 -2.84
N VAL A 58 -18.69 9.02 -3.82
CA VAL A 58 -20.00 9.65 -3.98
C VAL A 58 -20.99 8.57 -4.46
N PRO A 59 -22.07 8.26 -3.72
CA PRO A 59 -22.93 7.10 -4.00
C PRO A 59 -23.51 7.04 -5.42
N GLU A 60 -23.78 8.19 -6.03
CA GLU A 60 -24.43 8.28 -7.34
C GLU A 60 -23.45 8.21 -8.52
N SER A 61 -22.19 8.61 -8.32
CA SER A 61 -21.22 8.70 -9.42
C SER A 61 -20.05 7.72 -9.29
N GLY A 62 -19.89 7.09 -8.11
CA GLY A 62 -18.73 6.25 -7.80
C GLY A 62 -17.41 7.03 -7.80
N LEU A 63 -17.44 8.35 -7.94
CA LEU A 63 -16.24 9.18 -8.01
C LEU A 63 -15.62 9.32 -6.64
N CYS A 64 -14.29 9.27 -6.61
CA CYS A 64 -13.52 9.57 -5.42
C CYS A 64 -13.31 11.09 -5.31
N PRO A 65 -13.81 11.73 -4.24
CA PRO A 65 -13.52 13.12 -3.94
C PRO A 65 -12.02 13.34 -3.68
N PRO A 66 -11.47 14.52 -4.01
CA PRO A 66 -10.09 14.87 -3.69
C PRO A 66 -9.77 14.72 -2.19
N GLU A 67 -10.70 15.08 -1.30
CA GLU A 67 -10.55 15.00 0.16
C GLU A 67 -10.60 13.56 0.70
N ALA A 68 -11.14 12.62 -0.07
CA ALA A 68 -11.21 11.20 0.26
C ALA A 68 -10.08 10.39 -0.40
N THR A 69 -9.26 11.06 -1.21
CA THR A 69 -8.19 10.42 -1.97
C THR A 69 -6.95 10.29 -1.11
N HIS A 70 -6.50 9.06 -0.90
CA HIS A 70 -5.30 8.76 -0.14
C HIS A 70 -4.27 8.07 -1.01
N VAL A 71 -3.02 8.52 -0.88
CA VAL A 71 -1.87 7.94 -1.57
C VAL A 71 -0.81 7.57 -0.56
N THR A 72 -0.33 6.33 -0.62
CA THR A 72 0.69 5.80 0.28
C THR A 72 1.86 5.29 -0.54
N VAL A 73 3.06 5.72 -0.19
CA VAL A 73 4.31 5.21 -0.78
C VAL A 73 4.89 4.21 0.19
N LEU A 74 4.98 2.95 -0.23
CA LEU A 74 5.63 1.87 0.49
C LEU A 74 7.03 1.66 -0.06
N VAL A 75 8.00 1.50 0.84
CA VAL A 75 9.40 1.25 0.49
C VAL A 75 9.90 0.03 1.26
N ARG A 76 10.62 -0.87 0.59
CA ARG A 76 11.14 -2.10 1.22
C ARG A 76 12.43 -1.89 1.98
N HIS A 77 13.23 -0.93 1.53
CA HIS A 77 14.54 -0.60 2.10
C HIS A 77 14.74 0.91 2.02
N ARG A 78 15.83 1.39 2.64
CA ARG A 78 16.24 2.79 2.51
C ARG A 78 16.34 3.16 1.03
N MET A 79 15.70 4.26 0.66
CA MET A 79 15.66 4.74 -0.73
C MET A 79 17.04 5.29 -1.14
N ASP A 80 17.48 4.91 -2.33
CA ASP A 80 18.54 5.62 -3.05
C ASP A 80 17.95 6.74 -3.92
N ASP A 81 18.82 7.56 -4.51
CA ASP A 81 18.41 8.71 -5.32
C ASP A 81 17.63 8.25 -6.57
N VAL A 82 18.01 7.13 -7.18
CA VAL A 82 17.38 6.59 -8.39
C VAL A 82 15.94 6.17 -8.11
N THR A 83 15.71 5.43 -7.02
CA THR A 83 14.39 4.99 -6.57
C THR A 83 13.53 6.20 -6.20
N SER A 84 14.13 7.18 -5.53
CA SER A 84 13.45 8.43 -5.16
C SER A 84 12.97 9.21 -6.37
N GLU A 85 13.80 9.36 -7.41
CA GLU A 85 13.41 10.05 -8.65
C GLU A 85 12.31 9.31 -9.41
N ARG A 86 12.35 7.96 -9.43
CA ARG A 86 11.29 7.13 -10.02
C ARG A 86 9.96 7.32 -9.31
N ILE A 87 9.95 7.24 -7.98
CA ILE A 87 8.75 7.47 -7.15
C ILE A 87 8.18 8.87 -7.45
N LEU A 88 9.01 9.91 -7.47
CA LEU A 88 8.56 11.28 -7.75
C LEU A 88 7.99 11.43 -9.17
N THR A 89 8.54 10.71 -10.14
CA THR A 89 8.03 10.70 -11.51
C THR A 89 6.65 10.04 -11.58
N ASP A 90 6.47 8.91 -10.91
CA ASP A 90 5.17 8.22 -10.88
C ASP A 90 4.10 9.00 -10.10
N LEU A 91 4.47 9.65 -9.00
CA LEU A 91 3.56 10.55 -8.27
C LEU A 91 3.08 11.72 -9.13
N ARG A 92 3.97 12.32 -9.94
CA ARG A 92 3.58 13.41 -10.87
C ARG A 92 2.58 12.94 -11.92
N ARG A 93 2.68 11.69 -12.39
CA ARG A 93 1.74 11.10 -13.37
C ARG A 93 0.32 10.99 -12.82
N ILE A 94 0.18 10.85 -11.49
CA ILE A 94 -1.12 10.82 -10.79
C ILE A 94 -1.43 12.14 -10.07
N CYS A 95 -0.80 13.24 -10.48
CA CYS A 95 -1.04 14.59 -9.95
C CYS A 95 -0.78 14.77 -8.44
N VAL A 96 0.03 13.90 -7.82
CA VAL A 96 0.44 14.03 -6.42
C VAL A 96 1.76 14.80 -6.33
N LYS A 97 1.78 15.85 -5.51
CA LYS A 97 2.98 16.68 -5.30
C LYS A 97 3.76 16.14 -4.10
N LYS A 98 5.10 16.19 -4.15
CA LYS A 98 5.94 15.78 -3.01
C LYS A 98 5.56 16.48 -1.70
N ILE A 99 5.22 17.76 -1.75
CA ILE A 99 4.86 18.57 -0.57
C ILE A 99 3.59 18.08 0.16
N THR A 100 2.74 17.30 -0.50
CA THR A 100 1.54 16.73 0.13
C THR A 100 1.82 15.39 0.80
N LEU A 101 3.04 14.84 0.64
CA LEU A 101 3.44 13.62 1.31
C LEU A 101 4.00 13.94 2.69
N ILE A 102 3.55 13.16 3.68
CA ILE A 102 4.08 13.19 5.03
C ILE A 102 5.07 12.03 5.14
N GLU A 103 6.33 12.36 5.39
CA GLU A 103 7.36 11.36 5.64
C GLU A 103 7.13 10.75 7.03
N GLN A 104 7.02 9.42 7.10
CA GLN A 104 6.98 8.73 8.38
C GLN A 104 8.38 8.69 8.99
N ASP A 105 8.46 8.95 10.29
CA ASP A 105 9.73 8.90 11.03
C ASP A 105 10.28 7.48 11.03
N GLY A 106 11.35 7.25 10.26
CA GLY A 106 12.02 5.96 10.18
C GLY A 106 12.66 5.49 11.48
N ASN A 107 12.77 6.36 12.50
CA ASN A 107 13.28 5.98 13.82
C ASN A 107 12.17 5.41 14.74
N ALA A 108 10.89 5.65 14.43
CA ALA A 108 9.77 5.07 15.16
C ALA A 108 9.52 3.63 14.71
N THR A 109 10.28 2.70 15.28
CA THR A 109 10.11 1.26 14.96
C THR A 109 9.02 0.68 15.86
N CYS A 110 7.86 0.37 15.29
CA CYS A 110 6.89 -0.48 15.97
C CYS A 110 7.25 -1.95 15.76
N PRO A 111 7.55 -2.70 16.84
CA PRO A 111 7.92 -4.10 16.69
C PRO A 111 6.72 -4.90 16.18
N LEU A 112 6.85 -5.48 14.99
CA LEU A 112 5.92 -6.49 14.49
C LEU A 112 6.23 -7.80 15.23
N HIS A 113 5.29 -8.28 16.06
CA HIS A 113 5.44 -9.59 16.70
C HIS A 113 5.27 -10.70 15.65
N SER A 114 6.41 -11.29 15.28
CA SER A 114 6.57 -12.48 14.41
C SER A 114 6.03 -12.36 12.98
N TYR A 115 6.70 -13.09 12.09
CA TYR A 115 6.39 -13.23 10.68
C TYR A 115 4.91 -13.63 10.52
N MET A 116 4.09 -12.77 9.93
CA MET A 116 2.79 -13.21 9.43
C MET A 116 3.05 -14.15 8.26
N GLU A 117 2.60 -15.40 8.38
CA GLU A 117 2.53 -16.29 7.22
C GLU A 117 1.50 -15.72 6.25
N VAL A 118 1.97 -15.23 5.10
CA VAL A 118 1.09 -14.98 3.95
C VAL A 118 0.61 -16.35 3.47
N THR A 119 -0.58 -16.76 3.91
CA THR A 119 -1.27 -17.94 3.39
C THR A 119 -1.84 -17.64 2.01
N GLY A 120 -0.94 -17.38 1.06
CA GLY A 120 -1.28 -17.34 -0.36
C GLY A 120 -1.59 -18.77 -0.83
N GLY A 121 -2.78 -18.97 -1.38
CA GLY A 121 -3.10 -20.14 -2.17
C GLY A 121 -2.08 -20.24 -3.30
N ARG A 122 -1.09 -21.14 -3.16
CA ARG A 122 -0.09 -21.45 -4.17
C ARG A 122 -0.81 -21.95 -5.42
N THR A 123 -0.99 -21.10 -6.42
CA THR A 123 -0.58 -21.51 -7.76
C THR A 123 0.88 -21.07 -7.90
N PRO A 124 1.85 -21.99 -7.94
CA PRO A 124 3.23 -21.61 -8.12
C PRO A 124 3.38 -20.95 -9.48
N CYS A 125 3.92 -19.72 -9.50
CA CYS A 125 4.50 -19.16 -10.72
C CYS A 125 5.45 -20.23 -11.28
N SER A 126 5.16 -20.72 -12.49
CA SER A 126 6.07 -21.62 -13.17
C SER A 126 7.40 -20.91 -13.34
N ARG A 127 8.45 -21.46 -12.72
CA ARG A 127 9.84 -21.11 -13.00
C ARG A 127 10.05 -21.29 -14.49
N ASN A 128 9.93 -20.23 -15.28
CA ASN A 128 10.62 -20.18 -16.54
C ASN A 128 12.10 -20.01 -16.19
N ARG A 129 12.85 -21.10 -16.39
CA ARG A 129 14.31 -21.08 -16.42
C ARG A 129 14.74 -19.90 -17.29
N GLU A 130 15.62 -19.09 -16.75
CA GLU A 130 16.50 -18.25 -17.56
C GLU A 130 17.11 -19.12 -18.67
N VAL A 131 16.89 -18.70 -19.90
CA VAL A 131 17.70 -19.10 -21.05
C VAL A 131 18.02 -17.83 -21.82
N PHE A 132 19.31 -17.51 -21.80
CA PHE A 132 20.08 -16.41 -22.41
C PHE A 132 20.12 -15.08 -21.66
#